data_AF-A0A971C1B9-F1
#
_entry.id   AF-A0A971C1B9-F1
#
_cell.length_a   1.000
_cell.length_b   1.000
_cell.length_c   1.000
_cell.angle_alpha   90.00
_cell.angle_beta   90.00
_cell.angle_gamma   90.00
#
_symmetry.space_group_name_H-M   'P 1'
#
loop_
_entity.id
_entity.type
_entity.pdbx_description
1 polymer ?
#
loop_
_entity_poly.entity_id
_entity_poly.type
_entity_poly.pdbx_seq_one_letter_code
_entity_poly.pdbx_strand_id
1 'polypeptide(L)'
;MPTLSRLPRILLVAAIIASMSYPAAPVLAQDPAKLSGQASGVIMFLPVVKNELGPSAAVRDAYNTLVEFAALKQMYMISVVRAFTLHYTTPFLEAKPTWWQVNEMFGRQSDLWSRQAEVQNALATIEASQTQGTMSSGLSSQGIGSAMKGFWDYLSGSAKRSRDRVLTVASNYTDAQRQQLYDSLRIGHREMAPDSATFWQRFQAGDFDNQAAQIFNDLYHDPDLDFGLDAQDRDLTIQNIVQREGAEGVSKGAELMVEVVKTATPLGEGMDLVEEAAEYAENIDQALTDPKEFIKDEIEDAIAGKLAGFVDVDGLVDAGTLSETAAEAIKVLTDVCLGSDDPNDWFRDAIDWGIGKVLDANETGEKTDIAVAEATDVPGLVQVMISVIQSVNLAGDPEITIGLPEGGWQVNVVNPKGQTDSVEVKITENVSTLIVTNTDPEAGHVGEQLSLSVWISPSNPGVYVDVTVYAKVAPATAGVALDFSVVGTDGYANSYAEFTNAEGIATFYVPGAEQKGVVDTITVTIRNSGLTRRFTYSFA
;
A
#
# COMPACT_ATOMS: atom_id res chain seq x y z
N MET A 1 -14.24 -16.89 33.07
CA MET A 1 -14.88 -17.18 31.78
C MET A 1 -15.46 -15.87 31.25
N PRO A 2 -14.76 -15.17 30.35
CA PRO A 2 -15.30 -14.04 29.62
C PRO A 2 -15.79 -14.46 28.23
N THR A 3 -16.89 -13.84 27.84
CA THR A 3 -17.65 -14.04 26.61
C THR A 3 -17.04 -13.26 25.45
N LEU A 4 -16.67 -13.99 24.39
CA LEU A 4 -16.40 -13.49 23.05
C LEU A 4 -17.70 -12.97 22.39
N SER A 5 -17.76 -11.67 22.11
CA SER A 5 -18.64 -11.04 21.13
C SER A 5 -18.05 -9.64 20.87
N ARG A 6 -17.81 -9.14 19.66
CA ARG A 6 -18.64 -9.17 18.45
C ARG A 6 -17.76 -8.94 17.20
N LEU A 7 -17.81 -9.89 16.26
CA LEU A 7 -17.53 -9.68 14.83
C LEU A 7 -18.87 -9.37 14.14
N PRO A 8 -19.02 -8.32 13.34
CA PRO A 8 -20.14 -8.20 12.42
C PRO A 8 -19.79 -8.84 11.06
N ARG A 9 -20.40 -10.01 10.84
CA ARG A 9 -20.93 -10.56 9.58
C ARG A 9 -20.44 -9.93 8.25
N ILE A 10 -19.59 -10.65 7.53
CA ILE A 10 -19.67 -10.78 6.06
C ILE A 10 -19.80 -12.26 5.74
N LEU A 11 -20.98 -12.65 5.24
CA LEU A 11 -21.33 -14.04 4.89
C LEU A 11 -22.11 -14.00 3.58
N LEU A 12 -21.38 -14.09 2.47
CA LEU A 12 -21.72 -14.62 1.13
C LEU A 12 -20.53 -14.21 0.25
N VAL A 13 -19.62 -15.08 -0.20
CA VAL A 13 -19.83 -16.06 -1.28
C VAL A 13 -18.95 -17.29 -1.02
N ALA A 14 -19.56 -18.37 -0.53
CA ALA A 14 -18.97 -19.71 -0.55
C ALA A 14 -19.99 -20.65 -1.17
N ALA A 15 -19.97 -20.75 -2.50
CA ALA A 15 -20.58 -21.85 -3.23
C ALA A 15 -19.63 -22.25 -4.35
N ILE A 16 -19.30 -23.55 -4.41
CA ILE A 16 -18.40 -24.26 -5.35
C ILE A 16 -16.96 -24.47 -4.84
N ILE A 17 -16.79 -25.08 -3.66
CA ILE A 17 -15.70 -26.05 -3.43
C ILE A 17 -16.26 -27.23 -2.62
N ALA A 18 -16.99 -28.11 -3.30
CA ALA A 18 -17.34 -29.43 -2.77
C ALA A 18 -17.53 -30.40 -3.94
N SER A 19 -16.41 -30.87 -4.51
CA SER A 19 -16.25 -32.21 -5.09
C SER A 19 -14.89 -32.35 -5.79
N MET A 20 -13.84 -32.57 -5.01
CA MET A 20 -12.63 -33.24 -5.51
C MET A 20 -12.42 -34.53 -4.74
N SER A 21 -12.95 -35.62 -5.31
CA SER A 21 -12.50 -36.98 -5.07
C SER A 21 -12.31 -37.61 -6.45
N TYR A 22 -11.06 -37.83 -6.86
CA TYR A 22 -10.66 -38.68 -8.00
C TYR A 22 -11.15 -40.14 -7.78
N PRO A 23 -11.18 -41.09 -8.78
CA PRO A 23 -10.29 -41.17 -9.96
C PRO A 23 -10.86 -41.75 -11.31
N ALA A 24 -9.99 -41.71 -12.33
CA ALA A 24 -9.80 -42.66 -13.46
C ALA A 24 -10.46 -42.44 -14.86
N ALA A 25 -9.60 -42.64 -15.88
CA ALA A 25 -9.63 -42.56 -17.36
C ALA A 25 -10.72 -43.44 -18.08
N PRO A 26 -10.90 -43.52 -19.44
CA PRO A 26 -9.93 -43.25 -20.53
C PRO A 26 -10.42 -42.71 -21.92
N VAL A 27 -9.44 -42.25 -22.72
CA VAL A 27 -9.21 -42.42 -24.19
C VAL A 27 -10.39 -42.32 -25.18
N LEU A 28 -10.26 -41.42 -26.16
CA LEU A 28 -10.57 -41.73 -27.58
C LEU A 28 -9.72 -40.85 -28.52
N ALA A 29 -9.09 -41.52 -29.47
CA ALA A 29 -8.06 -41.06 -30.39
C ALA A 29 -8.62 -40.53 -31.71
N GLN A 30 -7.96 -39.53 -32.31
CA GLN A 30 -7.80 -39.28 -33.76
C GLN A 30 -6.55 -38.37 -33.91
N ASP A 31 -5.56 -38.52 -34.79
CA ASP A 31 -5.07 -39.53 -35.75
C ASP A 31 -3.65 -39.03 -36.14
N PRO A 32 -2.53 -39.76 -35.90
CA PRO A 32 -1.17 -39.27 -36.13
C PRO A 32 -0.67 -39.68 -37.52
N ALA A 33 -1.24 -39.09 -38.57
CA ALA A 33 -0.76 -39.33 -39.93
C ALA A 33 -1.06 -38.16 -40.87
N LYS A 34 -0.47 -36.99 -40.61
CA LYS A 34 -0.25 -35.98 -41.64
C LYS A 34 0.88 -35.02 -41.22
N LEU A 35 1.94 -35.10 -42.03
CA LEU A 35 3.00 -34.10 -42.24
C LEU A 35 4.22 -34.17 -41.33
N SER A 36 5.02 -35.20 -41.57
CA SER A 36 6.48 -35.15 -41.51
C SER A 36 7.04 -34.11 -42.50
N GLY A 37 7.98 -33.28 -42.07
CA GLY A 37 8.82 -32.50 -43.00
C GLY A 37 9.65 -31.39 -42.35
N GLN A 38 10.86 -31.73 -41.91
CA GLN A 38 12.02 -30.84 -41.68
C GLN A 38 11.86 -29.64 -40.73
N ALA A 39 12.30 -29.82 -39.49
CA ALA A 39 12.77 -28.73 -38.62
C ALA A 39 14.24 -28.97 -38.27
N SER A 40 15.14 -28.38 -39.05
CA SER A 40 16.49 -28.03 -38.59
C SER A 40 16.39 -26.79 -37.72
N GLY A 41 17.17 -26.75 -36.64
CA GLY A 41 16.98 -25.84 -35.52
C GLY A 41 17.00 -24.35 -35.84
N VAL A 42 16.08 -23.64 -35.19
CA VAL A 42 16.20 -22.28 -34.66
C VAL A 42 15.35 -22.28 -33.39
N ILE A 43 15.98 -22.14 -32.22
CA ILE A 43 15.25 -21.73 -31.00
C ILE A 43 14.96 -20.24 -31.21
N MET A 44 13.79 -19.95 -31.78
CA MET A 44 13.24 -18.62 -31.80
C MET A 44 12.57 -18.42 -30.45
N PHE A 45 13.11 -17.51 -29.63
CA PHE A 45 12.34 -16.91 -28.54
C PHE A 45 11.07 -16.34 -29.17
N LEU A 46 9.94 -16.99 -28.94
CA LEU A 46 8.65 -16.37 -29.20
C LEU A 46 8.47 -15.32 -28.10
N PRO A 47 8.46 -14.01 -28.41
CA PRO A 47 7.92 -13.06 -27.46
C PRO A 47 6.48 -13.49 -27.19
N VAL A 48 6.08 -13.50 -25.92
CA VAL A 48 4.67 -13.54 -25.56
C VAL A 48 4.05 -12.30 -26.21
N VAL A 49 3.40 -12.49 -27.34
CA VAL A 49 2.56 -11.47 -27.96
C VAL A 49 1.38 -11.32 -27.00
N LYS A 50 1.49 -10.41 -26.02
CA LYS A 50 0.31 -9.80 -25.41
C LYS A 50 -0.49 -9.27 -26.60
N ASN A 51 -1.65 -9.86 -26.86
CA ASN A 51 -2.60 -9.34 -27.84
C ASN A 51 -2.68 -7.83 -27.63
N GLU A 52 -2.63 -7.06 -28.71
CA GLU A 52 -2.80 -5.60 -28.65
C GLU A 52 -4.14 -5.29 -27.99
N LEU A 53 -4.10 -5.08 -26.67
CA LEU A 53 -5.22 -4.61 -25.89
C LEU A 53 -5.59 -3.25 -26.45
N GLY A 54 -6.89 -2.98 -26.62
CA GLY A 54 -7.34 -1.62 -26.92
C GLY A 54 -6.75 -0.64 -25.90
N PRO A 55 -6.55 0.64 -26.25
CA PRO A 55 -5.81 1.61 -25.43
C PRO A 55 -6.30 1.65 -23.96
N SER A 56 -7.61 1.52 -23.73
CA SER A 56 -8.18 1.46 -22.38
C SER A 56 -7.78 0.19 -21.60
N ALA A 57 -7.78 -0.99 -22.23
CA ALA A 57 -7.38 -2.22 -21.56
C ALA A 57 -5.88 -2.25 -21.21
N ALA A 58 -5.01 -1.60 -22.00
CA ALA A 58 -3.61 -1.43 -21.65
C ALA A 58 -3.42 -0.50 -20.43
N VAL A 59 -4.23 0.55 -20.31
CA VAL A 59 -4.26 1.44 -19.13
C VAL A 59 -4.69 0.67 -17.89
N ARG A 60 -5.72 -0.18 -18.01
CA ARG A 60 -6.19 -1.02 -16.91
C ARG A 60 -5.08 -1.95 -16.39
N ASP A 61 -4.41 -2.68 -17.29
CA ASP A 61 -3.31 -3.57 -16.93
C ASP A 61 -2.17 -2.81 -16.25
N ALA A 62 -1.86 -1.59 -16.70
CA ALA A 62 -0.83 -0.77 -16.08
C ALA A 62 -1.17 -0.38 -14.64
N TYR A 63 -2.42 -0.01 -14.35
CA TYR A 63 -2.86 0.25 -12.97
C TYR A 63 -2.81 -1.02 -12.11
N ASN A 64 -3.17 -2.19 -12.66
CA ASN A 64 -3.05 -3.46 -11.92
C ASN A 64 -1.59 -3.75 -11.54
N THR A 65 -0.64 -3.59 -12.46
CA THR A 65 0.79 -3.74 -12.16
C THR A 65 1.24 -2.78 -11.04
N LEU A 66 0.75 -1.54 -11.02
CA LEU A 66 1.07 -0.60 -9.92
C LEU A 66 0.47 -1.02 -8.58
N VAL A 67 -0.78 -1.50 -8.57
CA VAL A 67 -1.43 -2.03 -7.36
C VAL A 67 -0.63 -3.21 -6.81
N GLU A 68 -0.29 -4.19 -7.66
CA GLU A 68 0.48 -5.37 -7.26
C GLU A 68 1.88 -4.98 -6.74
N PHE A 69 2.55 -4.05 -7.42
CA PHE A 69 3.84 -3.56 -6.95
C PHE A 69 3.74 -2.86 -5.59
N ALA A 70 2.78 -1.95 -5.41
CA ALA A 70 2.57 -1.25 -4.16
C ALA A 70 2.29 -2.23 -3.01
N ALA A 71 1.54 -3.30 -3.29
CA ALA A 71 1.29 -4.39 -2.36
C ALA A 71 2.58 -5.13 -1.97
N LEU A 72 3.34 -5.65 -2.94
CA LEU A 72 4.61 -6.34 -2.66
C LEU A 72 5.60 -5.45 -1.90
N LYS A 73 5.64 -4.15 -2.22
CA LYS A 73 6.46 -3.15 -1.54
C LYS A 73 6.05 -2.99 -0.08
N GLN A 74 4.75 -2.99 0.20
CA GLN A 74 4.24 -2.86 1.56
C GLN A 74 4.51 -4.12 2.39
N MET A 75 4.43 -5.31 1.79
CA MET A 75 4.88 -6.56 2.42
C MET A 75 6.36 -6.51 2.79
N TYR A 76 7.19 -5.97 1.90
CA TYR A 76 8.60 -5.74 2.22
C TYR A 76 8.75 -4.84 3.46
N MET A 77 8.01 -3.72 3.55
CA MET A 77 8.06 -2.85 4.75
C MET A 77 7.63 -3.60 6.03
N ILE A 78 6.56 -4.39 5.98
CA ILE A 78 6.11 -5.21 7.11
C ILE A 78 7.21 -6.22 7.51
N SER A 79 7.87 -6.86 6.54
CA SER A 79 8.96 -7.80 6.81
C SER A 79 10.17 -7.15 7.51
N VAL A 80 10.47 -5.88 7.18
CA VAL A 80 11.51 -5.10 7.88
C VAL A 80 11.11 -4.91 9.34
N VAL A 81 9.86 -4.50 9.61
CA VAL A 81 9.36 -4.31 10.98
C VAL A 81 9.36 -5.63 11.77
N ARG A 82 8.96 -6.75 11.14
CA ARG A 82 9.00 -8.10 11.73
C ARG A 82 10.42 -8.51 12.13
N ALA A 83 11.40 -8.23 11.28
CA ALA A 83 12.80 -8.57 11.55
C ALA A 83 13.31 -7.83 12.80
N PHE A 84 12.92 -6.57 12.99
CA PHE A 84 13.37 -5.75 14.12
C PHE A 84 12.60 -5.94 15.43
N THR A 85 11.46 -6.62 15.38
CA THR A 85 10.64 -6.90 16.56
C THR A 85 10.66 -8.38 16.97
N LEU A 86 11.51 -9.20 16.33
CA LEU A 86 11.47 -10.66 16.42
C LEU A 86 10.04 -11.22 16.27
N HIS A 87 9.38 -10.90 15.15
CA HIS A 87 7.95 -11.22 14.96
C HIS A 87 7.09 -10.67 16.10
N TYR A 88 7.29 -9.39 16.45
CA TYR A 88 6.49 -8.69 17.45
C TYR A 88 6.59 -9.24 18.88
N THR A 89 7.56 -10.11 19.16
CA THR A 89 7.79 -10.69 20.49
C THR A 89 8.72 -9.86 21.37
N THR A 90 9.40 -8.87 20.79
CA THR A 90 10.27 -7.93 21.49
C THR A 90 10.03 -6.50 21.02
N PRO A 91 10.24 -5.49 21.88
CA PRO A 91 10.26 -4.10 21.46
C PRO A 91 11.23 -3.86 20.29
N PHE A 92 10.94 -2.82 19.50
CA PHE A 92 11.64 -2.53 18.26
C PHE A 92 13.15 -2.37 18.51
N LEU A 93 13.98 -3.11 17.75
CA LEU A 93 15.45 -3.10 17.79
C LEU A 93 16.12 -3.60 19.09
N GLU A 94 15.38 -4.15 20.05
CA GLU A 94 15.97 -4.75 21.25
C GLU A 94 16.71 -6.06 20.97
N ALA A 95 16.26 -6.80 19.96
CA ALA A 95 16.82 -8.09 19.60
C ALA A 95 17.48 -8.09 18.21
N LYS A 96 18.39 -9.05 18.00
CA LYS A 96 19.06 -9.23 16.71
C LYS A 96 18.20 -10.07 15.78
N PRO A 97 17.96 -9.63 14.52
CA PRO A 97 17.21 -10.45 13.57
C PRO A 97 17.93 -11.78 13.34
N THR A 98 17.15 -12.84 13.18
CA THR A 98 17.63 -14.17 12.84
C THR A 98 18.01 -14.25 11.36
N TRP A 99 18.82 -15.25 10.98
CA TRP A 99 19.18 -15.50 9.58
C TRP A 99 17.95 -15.59 8.66
N TRP A 100 16.90 -16.29 9.10
CA TRP A 100 15.68 -16.49 8.32
C TRP A 100 14.96 -15.17 8.04
N GLN A 101 14.88 -14.27 9.03
CA GLN A 101 14.24 -12.96 8.88
C GLN A 101 15.02 -12.05 7.94
N VAL A 102 16.35 -12.03 8.07
CA VAL A 102 17.20 -11.27 7.14
C VAL A 102 17.10 -11.82 5.72
N ASN A 103 17.09 -13.13 5.58
CA ASN A 103 16.96 -13.79 4.29
C ASN A 103 15.61 -13.49 3.62
N GLU A 104 14.52 -13.52 4.40
CA GLU A 104 13.18 -13.16 3.92
C GLU A 104 13.15 -11.71 3.42
N MET A 105 13.64 -10.77 4.23
CA MET A 105 13.70 -9.35 3.88
C MET A 105 14.46 -9.12 2.56
N PHE A 106 15.66 -9.69 2.41
CA PHE A 106 16.44 -9.57 1.18
C PHE A 106 15.86 -10.34 -0.01
N GLY A 107 15.11 -11.42 0.24
CA GLY A 107 14.34 -12.11 -0.79
C GLY A 107 13.26 -11.22 -1.38
N ARG A 108 12.41 -10.64 -0.52
CA ARG A 108 11.37 -9.69 -0.95
C ARG A 108 11.97 -8.48 -1.67
N GLN A 109 13.12 -7.99 -1.21
CA GLN A 109 13.86 -6.93 -1.89
C GLN A 109 14.29 -7.32 -3.31
N SER A 110 14.83 -8.53 -3.48
CA SER A 110 15.20 -9.08 -4.80
C SER A 110 13.98 -9.26 -5.71
N ASP A 111 12.87 -9.74 -5.16
CA ASP A 111 11.62 -9.93 -5.92
C ASP A 111 11.07 -8.59 -6.42
N LEU A 112 11.06 -7.56 -5.58
CA LEU A 112 10.71 -6.20 -5.98
C LEU A 112 11.60 -5.70 -7.11
N TRP A 113 12.92 -5.89 -6.99
CA TRP A 113 13.85 -5.50 -8.04
C TRP A 113 13.54 -6.15 -9.40
N SER A 114 13.10 -7.42 -9.40
CA SER A 114 12.74 -8.13 -10.63
C SER A 114 11.54 -7.51 -11.37
N ARG A 115 10.68 -6.76 -10.66
CA ARG A 115 9.49 -6.07 -11.20
C ARG A 115 9.81 -4.73 -11.87
N GLN A 116 11.03 -4.22 -11.77
CA GLN A 116 11.38 -2.85 -12.19
C GLN A 116 10.95 -2.53 -13.64
N ALA A 117 11.29 -3.39 -14.60
CA ALA A 117 10.98 -3.16 -16.00
C ALA A 117 9.46 -3.19 -16.28
N GLU A 118 8.74 -4.09 -15.60
CA GLU A 118 7.29 -4.20 -15.72
C GLU A 118 6.60 -2.91 -15.26
N VAL A 119 7.00 -2.43 -14.08
CA VAL A 119 6.49 -1.22 -13.45
C VAL A 119 6.83 0.04 -14.26
N GLN A 120 8.05 0.14 -14.79
CA GLN A 120 8.44 1.28 -15.64
C GLN A 120 7.58 1.35 -16.92
N ASN A 121 7.27 0.20 -17.52
CA ASN A 121 6.38 0.14 -18.66
C ASN A 121 4.95 0.52 -18.28
N ALA A 122 4.47 0.10 -17.10
CA ALA A 122 3.15 0.47 -16.60
C ALA A 122 3.03 1.99 -16.38
N LEU A 123 4.02 2.60 -15.72
CA LEU A 123 4.08 4.05 -15.54
C LEU A 123 4.00 4.77 -16.89
N ALA A 124 4.88 4.43 -17.83
CA ALA A 124 4.88 5.00 -19.18
C ALA A 124 3.51 4.89 -19.89
N THR A 125 2.81 3.77 -19.68
CA THR A 125 1.46 3.57 -20.26
C THR A 125 0.44 4.52 -19.63
N ILE A 126 0.49 4.73 -18.31
CA ILE A 126 -0.40 5.64 -17.60
C ILE A 126 -0.13 7.09 -18.03
N GLU A 127 1.13 7.53 -18.09
CA GLU A 127 1.46 8.92 -18.51
C GLU A 127 0.97 9.20 -19.94
N ALA A 128 1.17 8.25 -20.85
CA ALA A 128 0.70 8.37 -22.23
C ALA A 128 -0.82 8.54 -22.32
N SER A 129 -1.58 7.83 -21.48
CA SER A 129 -3.05 7.93 -21.45
C SER A 129 -3.57 9.28 -20.97
N GLN A 130 -2.89 9.91 -20.00
CA GLN A 130 -3.27 11.21 -19.45
C GLN A 130 -3.03 12.35 -20.45
N THR A 131 -2.04 12.21 -21.35
CA THR A 131 -1.73 13.23 -22.37
C THR A 131 -2.66 13.24 -23.59
N GLN A 132 -3.44 12.17 -23.81
CA GLN A 132 -4.35 12.06 -24.96
C GLN A 132 -5.81 12.47 -24.65
N GLY A 133 -6.19 12.54 -23.38
CA GLY A 133 -7.47 13.10 -22.93
C GLY A 133 -7.36 14.59 -22.63
N THR A 134 -8.50 15.29 -22.53
CA THR A 134 -8.62 16.65 -21.93
C THR A 134 -8.25 16.70 -20.44
N MET A 135 -7.54 15.69 -19.92
CA MET A 135 -7.00 15.68 -18.58
C MET A 135 -5.76 16.56 -18.54
N SER A 136 -5.69 17.45 -17.54
CA SER A 136 -4.46 18.17 -17.24
C SER A 136 -3.34 17.17 -16.99
N SER A 137 -2.21 17.35 -17.68
CA SER A 137 -0.97 16.58 -17.49
C SER A 137 -0.58 16.58 -16.00
N GLY A 138 -0.91 15.49 -15.30
CA GLY A 138 -0.95 15.44 -13.85
C GLY A 138 -0.03 14.40 -13.23
N LEU A 139 1.04 14.00 -13.91
CA LEU A 139 2.18 13.37 -13.22
C LEU A 139 3.15 14.50 -12.87
N SER A 140 2.83 15.17 -11.77
CA SER A 140 3.64 16.23 -11.21
C SER A 140 4.99 15.67 -10.76
N SER A 141 5.97 16.55 -10.48
CA SER A 141 7.21 16.18 -9.80
C SER A 141 7.01 15.59 -8.38
N GLN A 142 5.76 15.46 -7.92
CA GLN A 142 5.33 14.94 -6.62
C GLN A 142 4.39 13.72 -6.75
N GLY A 143 4.15 13.20 -7.97
CA GLY A 143 3.22 12.09 -8.21
C GLY A 143 3.84 10.69 -8.15
N ILE A 144 3.09 9.70 -8.65
CA ILE A 144 3.47 8.27 -8.65
C ILE A 144 4.86 8.03 -9.21
N GLY A 145 5.20 8.65 -10.34
CA GLY A 145 6.52 8.49 -10.96
C GLY A 145 7.68 8.89 -10.05
N SER A 146 7.49 9.92 -9.22
CA SER A 146 8.51 10.42 -8.28
C SER A 146 8.72 9.46 -7.12
N ALA A 147 7.64 9.04 -6.44
CA ALA A 147 7.69 8.07 -5.34
C ALA A 147 8.33 6.74 -5.80
N MET A 148 7.92 6.25 -6.97
CA MET A 148 8.48 5.06 -7.58
C MET A 148 9.97 5.22 -7.90
N LYS A 149 10.37 6.34 -8.49
CA LYS A 149 11.77 6.64 -8.76
C LYS A 149 12.60 6.67 -7.47
N GLY A 150 12.12 7.34 -6.43
CA GLY A 150 12.79 7.40 -5.13
C GLY A 150 13.02 6.01 -4.53
N PHE A 151 12.02 5.13 -4.59
CA PHE A 151 12.13 3.76 -4.12
C PHE A 151 13.10 2.91 -4.96
N TRP A 152 13.08 3.04 -6.29
CA TRP A 152 14.04 2.34 -7.16
C TRP A 152 15.48 2.83 -6.97
N ASP A 153 15.68 4.14 -6.78
CA ASP A 153 16.99 4.72 -6.50
C ASP A 153 17.56 4.10 -5.21
N TYR A 154 16.73 3.98 -4.15
CA TYR A 154 17.07 3.24 -2.92
C TYR A 154 17.47 1.79 -3.23
N LEU A 155 16.60 1.01 -3.88
CA LEU A 155 16.88 -0.40 -4.15
C LEU A 155 18.20 -0.55 -4.95
N SER A 156 18.46 0.37 -5.88
CA SER A 156 19.68 0.38 -6.70
C SER A 156 20.93 0.68 -5.88
N GLY A 157 20.79 1.60 -4.91
CA GLY A 157 21.84 1.94 -3.96
C GLY A 157 22.14 0.74 -3.07
N SER A 158 21.10 0.15 -2.46
CA SER A 158 21.21 -1.05 -1.61
C SER A 158 21.92 -2.21 -2.33
N ALA A 159 21.52 -2.50 -3.57
CA ALA A 159 22.09 -3.55 -4.39
C ALA A 159 23.60 -3.35 -4.63
N LYS A 160 23.98 -2.15 -5.11
CA LYS A 160 25.38 -1.79 -5.33
C LYS A 160 26.20 -1.86 -4.04
N ARG A 161 25.66 -1.35 -2.93
CA ARG A 161 26.33 -1.39 -1.62
C ARG A 161 26.52 -2.82 -1.14
N SER A 162 25.55 -3.69 -1.38
CA SER A 162 25.66 -5.12 -1.05
C SER A 162 26.72 -5.83 -1.89
N ARG A 163 26.80 -5.54 -3.19
CA ARG A 163 27.90 -6.01 -4.05
C ARG A 163 29.25 -5.52 -3.53
N ASP A 164 29.36 -4.22 -3.26
CA ASP A 164 30.61 -3.60 -2.82
C ASP A 164 31.09 -4.16 -1.47
N ARG A 165 30.18 -4.52 -0.56
CA ARG A 165 30.49 -5.24 0.69
C ARG A 165 31.11 -6.60 0.41
N VAL A 166 30.49 -7.43 -0.45
CA VAL A 166 31.05 -8.75 -0.81
C VAL A 166 32.43 -8.59 -1.44
N LEU A 167 32.61 -7.64 -2.37
CA LEU A 167 33.90 -7.35 -3.00
C LEU A 167 34.95 -6.85 -2.01
N THR A 168 34.53 -6.06 -1.01
CA THR A 168 35.42 -5.54 0.04
C THR A 168 35.94 -6.66 0.94
N VAL A 169 35.07 -7.57 1.36
CA VAL A 169 35.45 -8.76 2.14
C VAL A 169 36.39 -9.65 1.34
N ALA A 170 36.01 -9.97 0.09
CA ALA A 170 36.77 -10.85 -0.80
C ALA A 170 37.98 -10.20 -1.52
N SER A 171 38.30 -8.94 -1.22
CA SER A 171 39.34 -8.17 -1.90
C SER A 171 40.74 -8.79 -1.78
N ASN A 172 41.03 -9.39 -0.63
CA ASN A 172 42.33 -10.03 -0.33
C ASN A 172 42.30 -11.56 -0.43
N TYR A 173 41.20 -12.14 -0.92
CA TYR A 173 41.05 -13.60 -1.01
C TYR A 173 41.83 -14.15 -2.20
N THR A 174 42.48 -15.29 -1.98
CA THR A 174 43.11 -16.09 -3.04
C THR A 174 42.05 -16.69 -3.97
N ASP A 175 42.45 -17.15 -5.16
CA ASP A 175 41.56 -17.84 -6.10
C ASP A 175 40.90 -19.08 -5.47
N ALA A 176 41.60 -19.80 -4.60
CA ALA A 176 41.05 -20.95 -3.87
C ALA A 176 39.95 -20.54 -2.89
N GLN A 177 40.14 -19.46 -2.14
CA GLN A 177 39.11 -18.92 -1.24
C GLN A 177 37.91 -18.39 -2.02
N ARG A 178 38.17 -17.69 -3.14
CA ARG A 178 37.12 -17.23 -4.07
C ARG A 178 36.35 -18.37 -4.72
N GLN A 179 36.98 -19.52 -4.95
CA GLN A 179 36.32 -20.75 -5.39
C GLN A 179 35.42 -21.32 -4.30
N GLN A 180 35.88 -21.34 -3.04
CA GLN A 180 35.05 -21.79 -1.91
C GLN A 180 33.80 -20.93 -1.73
N LEU A 181 33.92 -19.59 -1.83
CA LEU A 181 32.76 -18.69 -1.80
C LEU A 181 31.79 -18.96 -2.95
N TYR A 182 32.28 -19.28 -4.15
CA TYR A 182 31.42 -19.64 -5.27
C TYR A 182 30.71 -20.98 -5.05
N ASP A 183 31.40 -21.97 -4.48
CA ASP A 183 30.85 -23.31 -4.26
C ASP A 183 29.76 -23.35 -3.17
N SER A 184 29.76 -22.39 -2.24
CA SER A 184 28.72 -22.22 -1.22
C SER A 184 27.47 -21.49 -1.74
N LEU A 185 27.53 -20.84 -2.90
CA LEU A 185 26.38 -20.16 -3.47
C LEU A 185 25.21 -21.13 -3.70
N ARG A 186 23.99 -20.60 -3.54
CA ARG A 186 22.75 -21.29 -3.91
C ARG A 186 22.82 -21.78 -5.36
N ILE A 187 22.15 -22.89 -5.63
CA ILE A 187 22.10 -23.49 -6.97
C ILE A 187 21.65 -22.44 -8.01
N GLY A 188 20.58 -21.70 -7.75
CA GLY A 188 20.09 -20.66 -8.68
C GLY A 188 21.10 -19.54 -8.96
N HIS A 189 21.92 -19.15 -7.97
CA HIS A 189 22.98 -18.14 -8.18
C HIS A 189 24.15 -18.72 -8.99
N ARG A 190 24.50 -19.99 -8.78
CA ARG A 190 25.52 -20.67 -9.59
C ARG A 190 25.06 -20.90 -11.03
N GLU A 191 23.78 -21.12 -11.27
CA GLU A 191 23.26 -21.27 -12.64
C GLU A 191 23.43 -19.99 -13.48
N MET A 192 23.55 -18.82 -12.83
CA MET A 192 23.81 -17.54 -13.50
C MET A 192 25.28 -17.35 -13.91
N ALA A 193 26.20 -18.17 -13.42
CA ALA A 193 27.62 -18.11 -13.78
C ALA A 193 28.27 -19.51 -13.78
N PRO A 194 28.78 -20.01 -14.91
CA PRO A 194 29.24 -21.40 -15.05
C PRO A 194 30.44 -21.79 -14.17
N ASP A 195 31.23 -20.82 -13.71
CA ASP A 195 32.40 -21.03 -12.88
C ASP A 195 32.71 -19.79 -12.00
N SER A 196 33.60 -19.96 -11.02
CA SER A 196 33.98 -18.90 -10.07
C SER A 196 34.56 -17.67 -10.77
N ALA A 197 35.39 -17.84 -11.80
CA ALA A 197 35.99 -16.71 -12.52
C ALA A 197 34.91 -15.86 -13.20
N THR A 198 33.96 -16.51 -13.87
CA THR A 198 32.81 -15.86 -14.51
C THR A 198 31.90 -15.21 -13.47
N PHE A 199 31.67 -15.88 -12.34
CA PHE A 199 30.89 -15.31 -11.24
C PHE A 199 31.51 -14.00 -10.76
N TRP A 200 32.78 -13.97 -10.38
CA TRP A 200 33.42 -12.74 -9.87
C TRP A 200 33.46 -11.61 -10.90
N GLN A 201 33.67 -11.93 -12.18
CA GLN A 201 33.61 -10.93 -13.26
C GLN A 201 32.22 -10.30 -13.38
N ARG A 202 31.17 -11.13 -13.44
CA ARG A 202 29.78 -10.70 -13.57
C ARG A 202 29.26 -10.01 -12.31
N PHE A 203 29.64 -10.53 -11.14
CA PHE A 203 29.32 -9.94 -9.85
C PHE A 203 29.92 -8.53 -9.75
N GLN A 204 31.19 -8.34 -10.14
CA GLN A 204 31.81 -7.02 -10.20
C GLN A 204 31.16 -6.08 -11.22
N ALA A 205 30.65 -6.62 -12.33
CA ALA A 205 29.93 -5.84 -13.35
C ALA A 205 28.51 -5.43 -12.92
N GLY A 206 27.98 -6.03 -11.85
CA GLY A 206 26.64 -5.76 -11.33
C GLY A 206 25.55 -6.70 -11.83
N ASP A 207 25.90 -7.77 -12.55
CA ASP A 207 24.92 -8.74 -13.08
C ASP A 207 24.17 -9.51 -11.97
N PHE A 208 24.66 -9.44 -10.74
CA PHE A 208 24.11 -10.05 -9.54
C PHE A 208 23.55 -9.03 -8.54
N ASP A 209 23.38 -7.76 -8.94
CA ASP A 209 22.96 -6.68 -8.05
C ASP A 209 21.64 -7.04 -7.32
N ASN A 210 20.69 -7.68 -8.00
CA ASN A 210 19.40 -8.12 -7.42
C ASN A 210 19.59 -9.12 -6.27
N GLN A 211 20.58 -10.02 -6.38
CA GLN A 211 20.85 -11.08 -5.41
C GLN A 211 21.96 -10.72 -4.42
N ALA A 212 22.63 -9.58 -4.58
CA ALA A 212 23.86 -9.26 -3.85
C ALA A 212 23.66 -9.25 -2.33
N ALA A 213 22.51 -8.78 -1.85
CA ALA A 213 22.18 -8.78 -0.42
C ALA A 213 21.94 -10.20 0.13
N GLN A 214 21.26 -11.06 -0.64
CA GLN A 214 21.10 -12.48 -0.28
C GLN A 214 22.43 -13.23 -0.30
N ILE A 215 23.26 -12.99 -1.32
CA ILE A 215 24.59 -13.57 -1.43
C ILE A 215 25.45 -13.16 -0.22
N PHE A 216 25.45 -11.88 0.15
CA PHE A 216 26.14 -11.42 1.35
C PHE A 216 25.65 -12.16 2.61
N ASN A 217 24.32 -12.26 2.79
CA ASN A 217 23.72 -12.91 3.95
C ASN A 217 24.06 -14.40 4.04
N ASP A 218 24.06 -15.11 2.91
CA ASP A 218 24.43 -16.53 2.84
C ASP A 218 25.90 -16.73 3.22
N LEU A 219 26.80 -15.97 2.60
CA LEU A 219 28.24 -16.07 2.88
C LEU A 219 28.59 -15.68 4.32
N TYR A 220 27.88 -14.69 4.89
CA TYR A 220 28.11 -14.22 6.27
C TYR A 220 27.77 -15.29 7.32
N HIS A 221 26.74 -16.10 7.07
CA HIS A 221 26.25 -17.09 8.04
C HIS A 221 26.70 -18.52 7.76
N ASP A 222 27.46 -18.74 6.69
CA ASP A 222 28.05 -20.04 6.40
C ASP A 222 29.17 -20.35 7.40
N PRO A 223 29.01 -21.37 8.27
CA PRO A 223 30.01 -21.70 9.29
C PRO A 223 31.29 -22.33 8.70
N ASP A 224 31.26 -22.77 7.43
CA ASP A 224 32.40 -23.37 6.76
C ASP A 224 33.30 -22.31 6.07
N LEU A 225 32.92 -21.04 6.15
CA LEU A 225 33.62 -19.91 5.55
C LEU A 225 34.14 -18.92 6.60
N ASP A 226 35.34 -18.39 6.37
CA ASP A 226 35.88 -17.28 7.17
C ASP A 226 35.21 -15.92 6.86
N PHE A 227 34.33 -15.89 5.84
CA PHE A 227 33.73 -14.67 5.31
C PHE A 227 32.99 -13.84 6.37
N GLY A 228 32.23 -14.47 7.27
CA GLY A 228 31.51 -13.78 8.33
C GLY A 228 32.43 -13.08 9.34
N LEU A 229 33.56 -13.72 9.69
CA LEU A 229 34.58 -13.14 10.57
C LEU A 229 35.28 -11.98 9.88
N ASP A 230 35.67 -12.17 8.63
CA ASP A 230 36.29 -11.14 7.80
C ASP A 230 35.37 -9.92 7.59
N ALA A 231 34.06 -10.14 7.46
CA ALA A 231 33.08 -9.07 7.37
C ALA A 231 32.99 -8.28 8.69
N GLN A 232 33.00 -8.96 9.83
CA GLN A 232 33.00 -8.32 11.15
C GLN A 232 34.26 -7.49 11.39
N ASP A 233 35.44 -7.99 11.00
CA ASP A 233 36.72 -7.27 11.10
C ASP A 233 36.75 -5.97 10.28
N ARG A 234 35.83 -5.83 9.33
CA ARG A 234 35.64 -4.65 8.47
C ARG A 234 34.41 -3.82 8.85
N ASP A 235 33.81 -4.07 10.02
CA ASP A 235 32.58 -3.45 10.52
C ASP A 235 31.33 -3.67 9.62
N LEU A 236 31.37 -4.66 8.72
CA LEU A 236 30.29 -5.03 7.82
C LEU A 236 29.37 -6.08 8.44
N THR A 237 28.80 -5.77 9.61
CA THR A 237 27.89 -6.71 10.29
C THR A 237 26.52 -6.72 9.64
N ILE A 238 25.87 -7.89 9.62
CA ILE A 238 24.52 -8.02 9.06
C ILE A 238 23.49 -7.15 9.80
N GLN A 239 23.66 -6.97 11.11
CA GLN A 239 22.77 -6.15 11.93
C GLN A 239 22.77 -4.69 11.45
N ASN A 240 23.96 -4.12 11.27
CA ASN A 240 24.15 -2.75 10.82
C ASN A 240 23.59 -2.53 9.41
N ILE A 241 23.80 -3.49 8.51
CA ILE A 241 23.29 -3.44 7.14
C ILE A 241 21.77 -3.44 7.15
N VAL A 242 21.16 -4.41 7.85
CA VAL A 242 19.70 -4.55 7.89
C VAL A 242 19.08 -3.30 8.51
N GLN A 243 19.66 -2.74 9.58
CA GLN A 243 19.18 -1.49 10.21
C GLN A 243 19.14 -0.31 9.24
N ARG A 244 20.24 -0.05 8.53
CA ARG A 244 20.30 1.06 7.59
C ARG A 244 19.42 0.83 6.37
N GLU A 245 19.59 -0.30 5.67
CA GLU A 245 18.86 -0.60 4.44
C GLU A 245 17.35 -0.75 4.73
N GLY A 246 16.99 -1.33 5.87
CA GLY A 246 15.62 -1.44 6.34
C GLY A 246 15.00 -0.07 6.64
N ALA A 247 15.69 0.80 7.40
CA ALA A 247 15.20 2.15 7.71
C ALA A 247 15.02 3.01 6.44
N GLU A 248 15.99 2.95 5.52
CA GLU A 248 15.90 3.65 4.23
C GLU A 248 14.76 3.08 3.37
N GLY A 249 14.61 1.75 3.35
CA GLY A 249 13.56 1.05 2.62
C GLY A 249 12.15 1.37 3.11
N VAL A 250 11.91 1.40 4.41
CA VAL A 250 10.59 1.79 4.96
C VAL A 250 10.32 3.28 4.74
N SER A 251 11.33 4.13 4.88
CA SER A 251 11.21 5.58 4.63
C SER A 251 10.83 5.87 3.19
N LYS A 252 11.55 5.28 2.22
CA LYS A 252 11.26 5.44 0.79
C LYS A 252 9.98 4.71 0.36
N GLY A 253 9.63 3.65 1.05
CA GLY A 253 8.41 2.89 0.79
C GLY A 253 7.13 3.59 1.26
N ALA A 254 7.22 4.53 2.20
CA ALA A 254 6.06 5.25 2.74
C ALA A 254 5.47 6.30 1.78
N GLU A 255 6.22 6.71 0.76
CA GLU A 255 5.75 7.68 -0.24
C GLU A 255 4.62 7.11 -1.12
N LEU A 256 4.57 5.79 -1.29
CA LEU A 256 3.53 5.06 -2.04
C LEU A 256 2.90 3.98 -1.16
N MET A 257 1.63 4.15 -0.79
CA MET A 257 0.90 3.24 0.08
C MET A 257 -0.32 2.62 -0.62
N VAL A 258 -0.72 1.44 -0.14
CA VAL A 258 -1.88 0.73 -0.67
C VAL A 258 -2.81 0.27 0.45
N GLU A 259 -4.10 0.54 0.26
CA GLU A 259 -5.20 0.15 1.16
C GLU A 259 -5.61 -1.30 0.90
N VAL A 260 -4.84 -2.24 1.47
CA VAL A 260 -5.00 -3.68 1.19
C VAL A 260 -5.80 -4.42 2.26
N VAL A 261 -5.78 -3.98 3.52
CA VAL A 261 -6.51 -4.61 4.64
C VAL A 261 -8.03 -4.66 4.39
N LYS A 262 -8.54 -3.81 3.49
CA LYS A 262 -9.96 -3.58 3.27
C LYS A 262 -10.54 -4.21 1.99
N THR A 263 -9.84 -5.12 1.28
CA THR A 263 -10.34 -5.62 -0.03
C THR A 263 -10.39 -7.13 -0.25
N ALA A 264 -11.35 -7.52 -1.11
CA ALA A 264 -11.51 -8.83 -1.72
C ALA A 264 -11.61 -8.66 -3.26
N THR A 265 -10.49 -8.43 -3.97
CA THR A 265 -10.19 -8.63 -5.43
C THR A 265 -9.19 -7.59 -5.98
N PRO A 266 -8.56 -7.80 -7.15
CA PRO A 266 -7.69 -8.91 -7.52
C PRO A 266 -6.23 -8.50 -7.30
N LEU A 267 -5.70 -8.71 -6.09
CA LEU A 267 -4.31 -8.37 -5.78
C LEU A 267 -3.29 -9.36 -6.35
N GLY A 268 -3.72 -10.37 -7.12
CA GLY A 268 -2.83 -11.44 -7.59
C GLY A 268 -2.13 -12.12 -6.40
N GLU A 269 -0.81 -11.95 -6.32
CA GLU A 269 0.04 -12.36 -5.18
C GLU A 269 -0.25 -11.60 -3.87
N GLY A 270 -0.94 -10.45 -3.92
CA GLY A 270 -1.19 -9.61 -2.74
C GLY A 270 -2.31 -10.06 -1.80
N MET A 271 -2.85 -11.29 -1.95
CA MET A 271 -3.57 -11.92 -0.82
C MET A 271 -2.65 -12.12 0.38
N ASP A 272 -1.37 -12.42 0.14
CA ASP A 272 -0.37 -12.57 1.20
C ASP A 272 -0.22 -11.27 2.00
N LEU A 273 -0.37 -10.11 1.35
CA LEU A 273 -0.36 -8.82 2.04
C LEU A 273 -1.55 -8.65 2.97
N VAL A 274 -2.75 -9.14 2.61
CA VAL A 274 -3.93 -9.06 3.49
C VAL A 274 -3.66 -9.83 4.79
N GLU A 275 -3.10 -11.03 4.69
CA GLU A 275 -2.74 -11.85 5.85
C GLU A 275 -1.64 -11.19 6.69
N GLU A 276 -0.58 -10.70 6.04
CA GLU A 276 0.54 -10.06 6.74
C GLU A 276 0.14 -8.75 7.45
N ALA A 277 -0.74 -7.97 6.82
CA ALA A 277 -1.24 -6.73 7.39
C ALA A 277 -2.22 -6.97 8.54
N ALA A 278 -3.06 -8.01 8.45
CA ALA A 278 -3.92 -8.43 9.56
C ALA A 278 -3.09 -8.91 10.76
N GLU A 279 -2.06 -9.72 10.52
CA GLU A 279 -1.12 -10.13 11.57
C GLU A 279 -0.37 -8.92 12.15
N TYR A 280 0.05 -7.96 11.31
CA TYR A 280 0.70 -6.75 11.79
C TYR A 280 -0.22 -5.91 12.69
N ALA A 281 -1.46 -5.69 12.26
CA ALA A 281 -2.47 -4.95 13.02
C ALA A 281 -2.76 -5.62 14.37
N GLU A 282 -2.93 -6.95 14.42
CA GLU A 282 -3.15 -7.69 15.66
C GLU A 282 -1.96 -7.56 16.64
N ASN A 283 -0.74 -7.51 16.11
CA ASN A 283 0.47 -7.51 16.92
C ASN A 283 0.90 -6.13 17.42
N ILE A 284 0.49 -5.04 16.75
CA ILE A 284 0.70 -3.67 17.24
C ILE A 284 0.11 -3.50 18.65
N ASP A 285 -1.09 -4.05 18.89
CA ASP A 285 -1.77 -4.04 20.19
C ASP A 285 -1.03 -4.84 21.28
N GLN A 286 -0.19 -5.81 20.90
CA GLN A 286 0.60 -6.62 21.84
C GLN A 286 1.97 -6.02 22.14
N ALA A 287 2.56 -5.30 21.18
CA ALA A 287 3.93 -4.80 21.25
C ALA A 287 4.04 -3.39 21.84
N LEU A 288 2.97 -2.58 21.78
CA LEU A 288 3.03 -1.15 22.09
C LEU A 288 2.08 -0.82 23.25
N THR A 289 2.65 -0.30 24.34
CA THR A 289 1.93 -0.06 25.61
C THR A 289 0.88 1.07 25.49
N ASP A 290 1.09 2.01 24.57
CA ASP A 290 0.13 3.06 24.19
C ASP A 290 0.37 3.50 22.72
N PRO A 291 -0.39 2.99 21.74
CA PRO A 291 -0.11 3.23 20.32
C PRO A 291 -0.18 4.71 19.87
N LYS A 292 -0.82 5.60 20.66
CA LYS A 292 -1.11 7.00 20.24
C LYS A 292 0.10 7.93 20.26
N GLU A 293 0.99 7.79 21.24
CA GLU A 293 2.19 8.65 21.40
C GLU A 293 3.49 7.84 21.41
N PHE A 294 3.43 6.53 21.64
CA PHE A 294 4.62 5.70 21.88
C PHE A 294 5.33 5.21 20.61
N ILE A 295 4.60 5.03 19.49
CA ILE A 295 5.18 4.41 18.28
C ILE A 295 6.27 5.27 17.67
N LYS A 296 6.06 6.58 17.51
CA LYS A 296 7.01 7.43 16.79
C LYS A 296 8.28 7.66 17.60
N ASP A 297 8.15 8.17 18.82
CA ASP A 297 9.29 8.61 19.63
C ASP A 297 10.20 7.45 20.07
N GLU A 298 9.65 6.29 20.46
CA GLU A 298 10.46 5.12 20.84
C GLU A 298 11.20 4.52 19.64
N ILE A 299 10.54 4.44 18.48
CA ILE A 299 11.16 3.93 17.26
C ILE A 299 12.25 4.89 16.78
N GLU A 300 12.01 6.20 16.84
CA GLU A 300 13.01 7.21 16.50
C GLU A 300 14.27 7.05 17.37
N ASP A 301 14.11 7.05 18.70
CA ASP A 301 15.21 6.89 19.65
C ASP A 301 15.95 5.55 19.46
N ALA A 302 15.21 4.47 19.22
CA ALA A 302 15.78 3.14 19.01
C ALA A 302 16.58 3.05 17.70
N ILE A 303 16.07 3.61 16.60
CA ILE A 303 16.78 3.66 15.31
C ILE A 303 18.02 4.54 15.44
N ALA A 304 17.89 5.75 16.00
CA ALA A 304 18.99 6.70 16.17
C ALA A 304 20.15 6.08 16.98
N GLY A 305 19.84 5.42 18.10
CA GLY A 305 20.84 4.78 18.96
C GLY A 305 21.63 3.66 18.27
N LYS A 306 21.02 2.94 17.31
CA LYS A 306 21.70 1.88 16.55
C LYS A 306 22.48 2.42 15.36
N LEU A 307 21.95 3.43 14.66
CA LEU A 307 22.63 4.08 13.53
C LEU A 307 23.89 4.83 13.97
N ALA A 308 23.96 5.32 15.21
CA ALA A 308 25.12 6.02 15.76
C ALA A 308 26.44 5.19 15.77
N GLY A 309 26.35 3.86 15.67
CA GLY A 309 27.51 2.96 15.59
C GLY A 309 27.89 2.53 14.17
N PHE A 310 27.24 3.07 13.13
CA PHE A 310 27.44 2.66 11.74
C PHE A 310 28.64 3.36 11.09
N VAL A 311 29.48 2.61 10.36
CA VAL A 311 30.50 3.18 9.47
C VAL A 311 29.84 3.46 8.13
N ASP A 312 29.61 4.74 7.84
CA ASP A 312 29.04 5.15 6.57
C ASP A 312 30.04 5.00 5.43
N VAL A 313 29.91 3.91 4.68
CA VAL A 313 30.84 3.53 3.59
C VAL A 313 30.80 4.56 2.44
N ASP A 314 29.69 5.27 2.26
CA ASP A 314 29.54 6.29 1.22
C ASP A 314 29.42 7.73 1.77
N GLY A 315 29.22 7.90 3.08
CA GLY A 315 29.19 9.21 3.75
C GLY A 315 27.94 10.04 3.43
N LEU A 316 26.86 9.38 2.97
CA LEU A 316 25.67 10.01 2.41
C LEU A 316 24.49 10.12 3.40
N VAL A 317 24.53 9.50 4.59
CA VAL A 317 23.32 9.37 5.43
C VAL A 317 23.45 10.12 6.76
N ASP A 318 22.51 11.06 6.99
CA ASP A 318 22.28 11.66 8.30
C ASP A 318 21.40 10.70 9.14
N ALA A 319 22.02 10.09 10.14
CA ALA A 319 21.37 9.12 11.02
C ALA A 319 20.15 9.68 11.76
N GLY A 320 20.17 10.97 12.15
CA GLY A 320 19.05 11.60 12.86
C GLY A 320 17.85 11.83 11.95
N THR A 321 18.12 12.35 10.75
CA THR A 321 17.06 12.53 9.74
C THR A 321 16.44 11.19 9.33
N LEU A 322 17.27 10.14 9.17
CA LEU A 322 16.78 8.81 8.79
C LEU A 322 15.93 8.16 9.90
N SER A 323 16.29 8.32 11.17
CA SER A 323 15.50 7.76 12.28
C SER A 323 14.12 8.40 12.40
N GLU A 324 14.06 9.73 12.34
CA GLU A 324 12.79 10.48 12.39
C GLU A 324 11.87 10.07 11.22
N THR A 325 12.44 10.04 10.00
CA THR A 325 11.69 9.66 8.79
C THR A 325 11.19 8.21 8.85
N ALA A 326 12.02 7.29 9.33
CA ALA A 326 11.63 5.88 9.45
C ALA A 326 10.54 5.67 10.51
N ALA A 327 10.59 6.40 11.62
CA ALA A 327 9.55 6.37 12.64
C ALA A 327 8.21 6.89 12.10
N GLU A 328 8.21 8.01 11.36
CA GLU A 328 7.02 8.52 10.68
C GLU A 328 6.49 7.51 9.65
N ALA A 329 7.37 6.88 8.87
CA ALA A 329 6.99 5.84 7.91
C ALA A 329 6.33 4.62 8.56
N ILE A 330 6.79 4.21 9.74
CA ILE A 330 6.18 3.11 10.50
C ILE A 330 4.81 3.53 11.06
N LYS A 331 4.63 4.78 11.50
CA LYS A 331 3.31 5.32 11.87
C LYS A 331 2.36 5.30 10.68
N VAL A 332 2.80 5.77 9.51
CA VAL A 332 2.01 5.71 8.26
C VAL A 332 1.60 4.27 7.94
N LEU A 333 2.53 3.32 8.00
CA LEU A 333 2.23 1.90 7.76
C LEU A 333 1.20 1.37 8.77
N THR A 334 1.34 1.76 10.04
CA THR A 334 0.39 1.41 11.12
C THR A 334 -1.01 1.95 10.80
N ASP A 335 -1.13 3.22 10.43
CA ASP A 335 -2.40 3.87 10.12
C ASP A 335 -3.12 3.20 8.94
N VAL A 336 -2.37 2.84 7.89
CA VAL A 336 -2.91 2.11 6.73
C VAL A 336 -3.38 0.71 7.13
N CYS A 337 -2.63 0.01 7.99
CA CYS A 337 -2.98 -1.35 8.40
C CYS A 337 -4.11 -1.42 9.43
N LEU A 338 -4.25 -0.43 10.31
CA LEU A 338 -5.34 -0.36 11.29
C LEU A 338 -6.65 0.17 10.70
N GLY A 339 -6.59 0.84 9.54
CA GLY A 339 -7.75 1.50 8.94
C GLY A 339 -9.03 0.65 8.95
N SER A 340 -10.08 1.21 9.53
CA SER A 340 -11.49 0.75 9.45
C SER A 340 -12.25 1.42 8.28
N ASP A 341 -13.49 1.01 8.02
CA ASP A 341 -14.43 1.77 7.18
C ASP A 341 -15.28 2.79 7.97
N ASP A 342 -15.18 2.77 9.31
CA ASP A 342 -15.83 3.70 10.25
C ASP A 342 -14.84 4.76 10.79
N PRO A 343 -15.04 6.06 10.49
CA PRO A 343 -14.20 7.13 11.03
C PRO A 343 -14.19 7.23 12.57
N ASN A 344 -15.18 6.67 13.28
CA ASN A 344 -15.15 6.66 14.75
C ASN A 344 -14.17 5.62 15.31
N ASP A 345 -13.95 4.52 14.60
CA ASP A 345 -12.92 3.54 14.99
C ASP A 345 -11.54 4.19 14.84
N TRP A 346 -11.33 4.98 13.79
CA TRP A 346 -10.06 5.68 13.53
C TRP A 346 -9.69 6.65 14.66
N PHE A 347 -10.68 7.41 15.13
CA PHE A 347 -10.48 8.30 16.29
C PHE A 347 -10.13 7.51 17.56
N ARG A 348 -10.73 6.34 17.75
CA ARG A 348 -10.39 5.45 18.87
C ARG A 348 -8.97 4.91 18.72
N ASP A 349 -8.54 4.61 17.50
CA ASP A 349 -7.26 4.01 17.16
C ASP A 349 -6.14 5.04 16.91
N ALA A 350 -6.41 6.35 17.06
CA ALA A 350 -5.48 7.47 16.81
C ALA A 350 -4.90 7.53 15.40
N ILE A 351 -5.78 7.29 14.43
CA ILE A 351 -5.50 7.55 13.03
C ILE A 351 -5.93 8.99 12.74
N ASP A 352 -4.93 9.87 12.51
CA ASP A 352 -5.14 11.29 12.24
C ASP A 352 -5.33 11.55 10.73
N TRP A 353 -6.27 10.83 10.11
CA TRP A 353 -6.52 10.86 8.66
C TRP A 353 -8.00 11.18 8.36
N GLY A 354 -8.27 11.65 7.15
CA GLY A 354 -9.62 11.78 6.61
C GLY A 354 -10.02 10.61 5.72
N ILE A 355 -11.31 10.49 5.42
CA ILE A 355 -11.87 9.42 4.59
C ILE A 355 -12.38 9.99 3.27
N GLY A 356 -11.80 9.58 2.15
CA GLY A 356 -12.38 9.73 0.82
C GLY A 356 -13.31 8.56 0.50
N LYS A 357 -14.50 8.85 0.00
CA LYS A 357 -15.48 7.84 -0.45
C LYS A 357 -15.79 8.09 -1.90
N VAL A 358 -15.26 7.26 -2.78
CA VAL A 358 -15.34 7.44 -4.23
C VAL A 358 -16.57 6.72 -4.77
N LEU A 359 -17.42 7.49 -5.44
CA LEU A 359 -18.64 7.01 -6.09
C LEU A 359 -18.58 7.36 -7.59
N ASP A 360 -18.68 6.34 -8.43
CA ASP A 360 -18.77 6.53 -9.87
C ASP A 360 -20.23 6.71 -10.29
N ALA A 361 -20.57 7.90 -10.77
CA ALA A 361 -21.89 8.31 -11.21
C ALA A 361 -22.31 7.70 -12.56
N ASN A 362 -21.45 6.94 -13.24
CA ASN A 362 -21.77 6.31 -14.52
C ASN A 362 -22.97 5.34 -14.40
N GLU A 363 -24.15 5.74 -14.87
CA GLU A 363 -25.39 4.96 -14.70
C GLU A 363 -25.47 3.72 -15.60
N THR A 364 -24.72 3.67 -16.70
CA THR A 364 -24.92 2.68 -17.77
C THR A 364 -23.70 1.78 -18.03
N GLY A 365 -22.53 2.18 -17.54
CA GLY A 365 -21.26 1.48 -17.71
C GLY A 365 -20.80 0.69 -16.47
N GLU A 366 -19.60 0.12 -16.58
CA GLU A 366 -18.95 -0.51 -15.43
C GLU A 366 -18.41 0.57 -14.50
N LYS A 367 -18.62 0.36 -13.20
CA LYS A 367 -18.19 1.29 -12.16
C LYS A 367 -16.69 1.19 -11.95
N THR A 368 -16.09 2.32 -11.59
CA THR A 368 -14.71 2.43 -11.11
C THR A 368 -14.39 1.36 -10.09
N ASP A 369 -13.20 0.77 -10.20
CA ASP A 369 -12.72 -0.24 -9.27
C ASP A 369 -11.30 -0.05 -8.71
N ILE A 370 -10.57 0.97 -9.21
CA ILE A 370 -9.34 1.46 -8.59
C ILE A 370 -9.44 2.98 -8.47
N ALA A 371 -9.00 3.51 -7.32
CA ALA A 371 -8.74 4.92 -7.09
C ALA A 371 -7.26 5.11 -6.73
N VAL A 372 -6.63 6.11 -7.32
CA VAL A 372 -5.27 6.54 -7.01
C VAL A 372 -5.31 8.03 -6.65
N ALA A 373 -4.95 8.33 -5.41
CA ALA A 373 -4.87 9.70 -4.92
C ALA A 373 -3.41 10.16 -4.90
N GLU A 374 -3.14 11.30 -5.52
CA GLU A 374 -1.82 11.94 -5.56
C GLU A 374 -1.89 13.27 -4.81
N ALA A 375 -0.95 13.49 -3.90
CA ALA A 375 -0.89 14.70 -3.09
C ALA A 375 -0.68 15.95 -3.95
N THR A 376 -1.41 17.02 -3.66
CA THR A 376 -1.22 18.34 -4.28
C THR A 376 -0.69 19.38 -3.29
N ASP A 377 -1.12 19.34 -2.02
CA ASP A 377 -0.61 20.19 -0.93
C ASP A 377 -0.61 19.47 0.43
N VAL A 378 -0.21 18.19 0.44
CA VAL A 378 -0.16 17.36 1.65
C VAL A 378 1.21 17.45 2.33
N PRO A 379 1.27 17.75 3.63
CA PRO A 379 2.50 17.62 4.41
C PRO A 379 2.78 16.15 4.79
N GLY A 380 4.06 15.77 4.87
CA GLY A 380 4.48 14.44 5.35
C GLY A 380 4.91 13.47 4.24
N LEU A 381 5.09 12.19 4.60
CA LEU A 381 5.68 11.20 3.70
C LEU A 381 4.74 10.68 2.62
N VAL A 382 3.45 10.49 2.91
CA VAL A 382 2.51 9.88 1.95
C VAL A 382 2.25 10.85 0.81
N GLN A 383 2.75 10.50 -0.39
CA GLN A 383 2.53 11.29 -1.61
C GLN A 383 1.49 10.62 -2.51
N VAL A 384 1.37 9.29 -2.44
CA VAL A 384 0.43 8.51 -3.24
C VAL A 384 -0.25 7.45 -2.38
N MET A 385 -1.58 7.41 -2.48
CA MET A 385 -2.40 6.35 -1.90
C MET A 385 -3.19 5.64 -3.00
N ILE A 386 -3.12 4.31 -3.01
CA ILE A 386 -3.89 3.47 -3.92
C ILE A 386 -4.96 2.71 -3.13
N SER A 387 -6.19 2.74 -3.62
CA SER A 387 -7.29 1.95 -3.08
C SER A 387 -8.05 1.22 -4.19
N VAL A 388 -8.44 -0.02 -3.91
CA VAL A 388 -9.26 -0.90 -4.76
C VAL A 388 -10.69 -0.99 -4.21
N ILE A 389 -11.68 -1.51 -4.96
CA ILE A 389 -13.07 -1.67 -4.45
C ILE A 389 -13.08 -2.43 -3.13
N GLN A 390 -13.73 -1.83 -2.15
CA GLN A 390 -13.80 -2.34 -0.79
C GLN A 390 -15.21 -2.78 -0.40
N SER A 391 -16.26 -2.14 -0.95
CA SER A 391 -17.62 -2.32 -0.47
C SER A 391 -18.68 -2.01 -1.51
N VAL A 392 -19.93 -2.35 -1.17
CA VAL A 392 -21.12 -1.78 -1.80
C VAL A 392 -21.76 -0.81 -0.80
N ASN A 393 -22.17 0.36 -1.28
CA ASN A 393 -22.96 1.29 -0.48
C ASN A 393 -24.35 0.69 -0.17
N LEU A 394 -25.15 1.39 0.63
CA LEU A 394 -26.49 0.91 1.00
C LEU A 394 -27.49 0.84 -0.17
N ALA A 395 -27.20 1.51 -1.28
CA ALA A 395 -27.96 1.38 -2.53
C ALA A 395 -27.53 0.15 -3.35
N GLY A 396 -26.45 -0.52 -2.96
CA GLY A 396 -25.86 -1.67 -3.64
C GLY A 396 -24.82 -1.29 -4.70
N ASP A 397 -24.48 -0.01 -4.83
CA ASP A 397 -23.44 0.42 -5.78
C ASP A 397 -22.04 0.23 -5.19
N PRO A 398 -21.05 -0.19 -5.99
CA PRO A 398 -19.66 -0.22 -5.56
C PRO A 398 -19.18 1.14 -5.03
N GLU A 399 -18.52 1.13 -3.87
CA GLU A 399 -17.89 2.31 -3.24
C GLU A 399 -16.44 1.97 -2.88
N ILE A 400 -15.51 2.84 -3.29
CA ILE A 400 -14.11 2.77 -2.85
C ILE A 400 -13.95 3.69 -1.64
N THR A 401 -13.40 3.15 -0.55
CA THR A 401 -13.00 3.96 0.61
C THR A 401 -11.49 4.13 0.58
N ILE A 402 -11.00 5.35 0.75
CA ILE A 402 -9.56 5.65 0.74
C ILE A 402 -9.22 6.53 1.94
N GLY A 403 -8.31 6.08 2.79
CA GLY A 403 -7.75 6.89 3.86
C GLY A 403 -6.68 7.83 3.33
N LEU A 404 -6.79 9.11 3.68
CA LEU A 404 -5.90 10.15 3.18
C LEU A 404 -5.54 11.12 4.32
N PRO A 405 -4.26 11.45 4.51
CA PRO A 405 -3.86 12.58 5.34
C PRO A 405 -4.56 13.89 4.96
N GLU A 406 -4.70 14.81 5.92
CA GLU A 406 -5.27 16.14 5.64
C GLU A 406 -4.46 16.87 4.57
N GLY A 407 -5.18 17.48 3.64
CA GLY A 407 -4.60 18.17 2.50
C GLY A 407 -5.43 17.99 1.23
N GLY A 408 -4.90 18.48 0.14
CA GLY A 408 -5.44 18.43 -1.19
C GLY A 408 -4.87 17.25 -1.95
N TRP A 409 -5.76 16.62 -2.70
CA TRP A 409 -5.50 15.38 -3.41
C TRP A 409 -6.11 15.43 -4.80
N GLN A 410 -5.36 14.99 -5.79
CA GLN A 410 -5.88 14.64 -7.10
C GLN A 410 -6.27 13.17 -7.07
N VAL A 411 -7.57 12.87 -7.13
CA VAL A 411 -8.08 11.49 -7.15
C VAL A 411 -8.38 11.08 -8.57
N ASN A 412 -7.54 10.19 -9.09
CA ASN A 412 -7.71 9.54 -10.37
C ASN A 412 -8.43 8.21 -10.18
N VAL A 413 -9.41 7.92 -11.03
CA VAL A 413 -10.15 6.67 -11.00
C VAL A 413 -10.02 5.90 -12.30
N VAL A 414 -10.10 4.58 -12.23
CA VAL A 414 -10.17 3.71 -13.40
C VAL A 414 -11.21 2.60 -13.19
N ASN A 415 -12.00 2.32 -14.22
CA ASN A 415 -12.95 1.21 -14.23
C ASN A 415 -12.37 -0.06 -14.89
N PRO A 416 -13.05 -1.21 -14.85
CA PRO A 416 -12.51 -2.46 -15.39
C PRO A 416 -12.28 -2.43 -16.91
N LYS A 417 -12.90 -1.50 -17.66
CA LYS A 417 -12.62 -1.27 -19.08
C LYS A 417 -11.42 -0.37 -19.33
N GLY A 418 -10.85 0.23 -18.29
CA GLY A 418 -9.75 1.17 -18.38
C GLY A 418 -10.16 2.59 -18.78
N GLN A 419 -11.44 2.92 -18.58
CA GLN A 419 -11.92 4.30 -18.68
C GLN A 419 -11.60 5.01 -17.36
N THR A 420 -11.28 6.29 -17.46
CA THR A 420 -10.73 7.07 -16.35
C THR A 420 -11.47 8.38 -16.16
N ASP A 421 -11.42 8.90 -14.94
CA ASP A 421 -11.87 10.24 -14.57
C ASP A 421 -10.99 10.78 -13.44
N SER A 422 -11.05 12.08 -13.18
CA SER A 422 -10.15 12.71 -12.21
C SER A 422 -10.78 13.90 -11.51
N VAL A 423 -10.62 13.98 -10.19
CA VAL A 423 -11.23 15.03 -9.35
C VAL A 423 -10.22 15.53 -8.32
N GLU A 424 -10.09 16.84 -8.21
CA GLU A 424 -9.34 17.48 -7.12
C GLU A 424 -10.25 17.63 -5.90
N VAL A 425 -9.78 17.19 -4.73
CA VAL A 425 -10.54 17.22 -3.47
C VAL A 425 -9.65 17.66 -2.32
N LYS A 426 -10.25 18.34 -1.34
CA LYS A 426 -9.60 18.63 -0.06
C LYS A 426 -10.12 17.68 1.01
N ILE A 427 -9.21 16.91 1.60
CA ILE A 427 -9.45 16.02 2.73
C ILE A 427 -9.16 16.77 4.02
N THR A 428 -9.95 16.49 5.04
CA THR A 428 -9.80 17.02 6.40
C THR A 428 -9.73 15.83 7.35
N GLU A 429 -8.83 15.90 8.32
CA GLU A 429 -8.69 14.91 9.38
C GLU A 429 -10.02 14.60 10.05
N ASN A 430 -10.28 13.32 10.34
CA ASN A 430 -11.49 12.87 11.04
C ASN A 430 -12.82 13.21 10.32
N VAL A 431 -12.76 13.57 9.03
CA VAL A 431 -13.94 13.90 8.21
C VAL A 431 -14.10 12.89 7.08
N SER A 432 -15.35 12.48 6.82
CA SER A 432 -15.68 11.68 5.63
C SER A 432 -16.15 12.59 4.49
N THR A 433 -15.47 12.50 3.36
CA THR A 433 -15.69 13.27 2.13
C THR A 433 -16.14 12.35 1.00
N LEU A 434 -17.34 12.60 0.46
CA LEU A 434 -17.81 11.94 -0.76
C LEU A 434 -17.17 12.58 -1.99
N ILE A 435 -16.51 11.76 -2.80
CA ILE A 435 -15.82 12.11 -4.03
C ILE A 435 -16.63 11.49 -5.17
N VAL A 436 -17.21 12.31 -6.04
CA VAL A 436 -18.02 11.82 -7.15
C VAL A 436 -17.23 11.94 -8.44
N THR A 437 -17.10 10.82 -9.14
CA THR A 437 -16.46 10.70 -10.45
C THR A 437 -17.45 10.19 -11.48
N ASN A 438 -17.10 10.21 -12.76
CA ASN A 438 -17.90 9.62 -13.83
C ASN A 438 -16.99 9.07 -14.94
N THR A 439 -16.88 7.75 -15.03
CA THR A 439 -16.05 7.08 -16.05
C THR A 439 -16.75 6.84 -17.40
N ASP A 440 -17.94 7.42 -17.61
CA ASP A 440 -18.64 7.36 -18.90
C ASP A 440 -17.91 8.19 -19.97
N PRO A 441 -17.37 7.58 -21.05
CA PRO A 441 -16.65 8.30 -22.09
C PRO A 441 -17.54 9.20 -22.96
N GLU A 442 -18.86 9.03 -22.92
CA GLU A 442 -19.82 9.82 -23.70
C GLU A 442 -20.47 10.93 -22.88
N ALA A 443 -20.35 10.88 -21.55
CA ALA A 443 -20.77 11.96 -20.67
C ALA A 443 -19.72 13.09 -20.68
N GLY A 444 -20.16 14.35 -20.70
CA GLY A 444 -19.22 15.45 -20.47
C GLY A 444 -18.65 15.35 -19.06
N HIS A 445 -17.32 15.28 -18.91
CA HIS A 445 -16.64 15.39 -17.62
C HIS A 445 -17.15 16.65 -16.91
N VAL A 446 -17.83 16.47 -15.79
CA VAL A 446 -18.72 17.51 -15.25
C VAL A 446 -17.90 18.49 -14.41
N GLY A 447 -17.69 19.69 -14.95
CA GLY A 447 -17.22 20.88 -14.21
C GLY A 447 -18.18 21.41 -13.13
N GLU A 448 -19.06 20.55 -12.60
CA GLU A 448 -20.00 20.81 -11.51
C GLU A 448 -20.05 19.62 -10.51
N GLN A 449 -19.04 18.74 -10.47
CA GLN A 449 -18.97 17.70 -9.44
C GLN A 449 -18.74 18.34 -8.07
N LEU A 450 -19.80 18.36 -7.26
CA LEU A 450 -19.75 18.76 -5.86
C LEU A 450 -19.22 17.58 -5.03
N SER A 451 -18.28 17.82 -4.12
CA SER A 451 -17.98 16.90 -3.02
C SER A 451 -18.80 17.28 -1.78
N LEU A 452 -19.15 16.28 -0.96
CA LEU A 452 -19.89 16.47 0.28
C LEU A 452 -19.10 15.87 1.45
N SER A 453 -18.58 16.72 2.33
CA SER A 453 -17.92 16.32 3.56
C SER A 453 -18.89 16.44 4.73
N VAL A 454 -18.99 15.42 5.57
CA VAL A 454 -19.89 15.41 6.73
C VAL A 454 -19.15 14.91 7.97
N TRP A 455 -19.31 15.62 9.10
CA TRP A 455 -18.70 15.26 10.38
C TRP A 455 -19.55 15.74 11.56
N ILE A 456 -19.17 15.33 12.78
CA ILE A 456 -19.82 15.71 14.02
C ILE A 456 -18.86 16.34 15.02
N SER A 457 -19.39 17.17 15.92
CA SER A 457 -18.67 17.66 17.10
C SER A 457 -19.58 17.62 18.33
N PRO A 458 -19.13 17.02 19.45
CA PRO A 458 -17.89 16.23 19.60
C PRO A 458 -17.95 14.91 18.82
N SER A 459 -16.79 14.40 18.36
CA SER A 459 -16.68 13.12 17.63
C SER A 459 -16.97 11.89 18.51
N ASN A 460 -16.74 12.01 19.81
CA ASN A 460 -17.04 10.98 20.80
C ASN A 460 -17.93 11.57 21.92
N PRO A 461 -19.23 11.76 21.68
CA PRO A 461 -20.13 12.37 22.65
C PRO A 461 -20.36 11.46 23.85
N GLY A 462 -20.30 12.02 25.06
CA GLY A 462 -20.76 11.34 26.26
C GLY A 462 -22.29 11.35 26.36
N VAL A 463 -22.83 10.54 27.27
CA VAL A 463 -24.27 10.56 27.59
C VAL A 463 -24.72 11.98 27.95
N TYR A 464 -25.90 12.39 27.45
CA TYR A 464 -26.49 13.73 27.58
C TYR A 464 -25.69 14.88 26.96
N VAL A 465 -24.67 14.59 26.14
CA VAL A 465 -23.92 15.61 25.41
C VAL A 465 -24.53 15.79 24.02
N ASP A 466 -25.00 17.01 23.73
CA ASP A 466 -25.54 17.34 22.41
C ASP A 466 -24.45 17.30 21.32
N VAL A 467 -24.87 16.95 20.10
CA VAL A 467 -24.00 16.78 18.94
C VAL A 467 -24.37 17.81 17.86
N THR A 468 -23.36 18.48 17.30
CA THR A 468 -23.53 19.31 16.10
C THR A 468 -23.03 18.54 14.89
N VAL A 469 -23.91 18.34 13.90
CA VAL A 469 -23.60 17.80 12.58
C VAL A 469 -23.22 18.93 11.65
N TYR A 470 -22.10 18.79 10.96
CA TYR A 470 -21.62 19.72 9.95
C TYR A 470 -21.63 19.04 8.58
N ALA A 471 -22.09 19.76 7.56
CA ALA A 471 -21.95 19.36 6.16
C ALA A 471 -21.29 20.48 5.36
N LYS A 472 -20.29 20.14 4.56
CA LYS A 472 -19.56 21.08 3.71
C LYS A 472 -19.59 20.61 2.26
N VAL A 473 -19.90 21.54 1.37
CA VAL A 473 -19.91 21.33 -0.08
C VAL A 473 -18.66 21.97 -0.69
N ALA A 474 -17.92 21.23 -1.52
CA ALA A 474 -16.79 21.75 -2.29
C ALA A 474 -17.03 21.64 -3.81
N PRO A 475 -16.65 22.65 -4.63
CA PRO A 475 -16.11 23.95 -4.24
C PRO A 475 -17.10 24.75 -3.38
N ALA A 476 -16.57 25.61 -2.50
CA ALA A 476 -17.38 26.34 -1.51
C ALA A 476 -18.47 27.18 -2.22
N THR A 477 -19.71 26.70 -2.09
CA THR A 477 -20.86 27.28 -2.80
C THR A 477 -21.95 27.60 -1.79
N ALA A 478 -22.34 28.87 -1.71
CA ALA A 478 -23.43 29.32 -0.84
C ALA A 478 -24.80 29.01 -1.43
N GLY A 479 -25.79 28.77 -0.56
CA GLY A 479 -27.17 28.55 -0.96
C GLY A 479 -27.46 27.17 -1.56
N VAL A 480 -26.54 26.22 -1.46
CA VAL A 480 -26.80 24.81 -1.80
C VAL A 480 -27.75 24.24 -0.76
N ALA A 481 -28.88 23.70 -1.22
CA ALA A 481 -29.89 23.11 -0.35
C ALA A 481 -29.50 21.69 0.07
N LEU A 482 -29.45 21.44 1.38
CA LEU A 482 -29.11 20.15 1.99
C LEU A 482 -30.28 19.64 2.82
N ASP A 483 -30.61 18.36 2.65
CA ASP A 483 -31.59 17.63 3.46
C ASP A 483 -30.86 16.74 4.47
N PHE A 484 -31.01 17.04 5.76
CA PHE A 484 -30.46 16.29 6.88
C PHE A 484 -31.53 15.34 7.45
N SER A 485 -31.11 14.16 7.90
CA SER A 485 -31.94 13.28 8.73
C SER A 485 -31.10 12.49 9.72
N VAL A 486 -31.71 12.15 10.86
CA VAL A 486 -31.12 11.35 11.93
C VAL A 486 -32.10 10.26 12.34
N VAL A 487 -31.59 9.06 12.59
CA VAL A 487 -32.33 7.93 13.18
C VAL A 487 -31.44 7.26 14.23
N GLY A 488 -31.86 7.33 15.49
CA GLY A 488 -31.20 6.73 16.64
C GLY A 488 -31.76 5.36 17.01
N THR A 489 -30.90 4.49 17.56
CA THR A 489 -31.33 3.17 18.08
C THR A 489 -32.25 3.27 19.30
N ASP A 490 -32.28 4.43 19.95
CA ASP A 490 -33.18 4.75 21.06
C ASP A 490 -34.59 5.18 20.60
N GLY A 491 -34.82 5.24 19.28
CA GLY A 491 -36.08 5.62 18.67
C GLY A 491 -36.19 7.12 18.35
N TYR A 492 -35.15 7.93 18.61
CA TYR A 492 -35.10 9.30 18.14
C TYR A 492 -35.03 9.36 16.62
N ALA A 493 -35.83 10.22 15.99
CA ALA A 493 -35.78 10.44 14.54
C ALA A 493 -36.19 11.88 14.19
N ASN A 494 -35.46 12.51 13.28
CA ASN A 494 -35.72 13.88 12.88
C ASN A 494 -35.16 14.21 11.49
N SER A 495 -35.63 15.29 10.85
CA SER A 495 -35.19 15.72 9.52
C SER A 495 -35.30 17.23 9.31
N TYR A 496 -34.31 17.83 8.64
CA TYR A 496 -34.18 19.28 8.46
C TYR A 496 -33.73 19.62 7.03
N ALA A 497 -34.12 20.81 6.57
CA ALA A 497 -33.67 21.37 5.31
C ALA A 497 -32.88 22.65 5.59
N GLU A 498 -31.59 22.65 5.26
CA GLU A 498 -30.68 23.77 5.52
C GLU A 498 -30.00 24.23 4.23
N PHE A 499 -29.41 25.42 4.27
CA PHE A 499 -28.67 25.99 3.14
C PHE A 499 -27.23 26.27 3.54
N THR A 500 -26.29 25.99 2.63
CA THR A 500 -24.88 26.29 2.86
C THR A 500 -24.62 27.79 2.95
N ASN A 501 -23.71 28.18 3.85
CA ASN A 501 -23.21 29.55 4.00
C ASN A 501 -22.14 29.89 2.93
N ALA A 502 -21.49 31.06 3.06
CA ALA A 502 -20.44 31.51 2.13
C ALA A 502 -19.21 30.59 2.04
N GLU A 503 -18.98 29.75 3.06
CA GLU A 503 -17.89 28.77 3.10
C GLU A 503 -18.34 27.39 2.60
N GLY A 504 -19.58 27.27 2.11
CA GLY A 504 -20.16 26.01 1.67
C GLY A 504 -20.64 25.12 2.82
N ILE A 505 -20.82 25.64 4.04
CA ILE A 505 -21.13 24.86 5.25
C ILE A 505 -22.60 25.04 5.67
N ALA A 506 -23.25 23.95 6.04
CA ALA A 506 -24.53 23.92 6.78
C ALA A 506 -24.41 23.06 8.04
N THR A 507 -25.21 23.35 9.06
CA THR A 507 -25.15 22.66 10.36
C THR A 507 -26.51 22.25 10.88
N PHE A 508 -26.57 21.14 11.60
CA PHE A 508 -27.77 20.58 12.22
C PHE A 508 -27.45 20.07 13.64
N TYR A 509 -28.41 20.08 14.58
CA TYR A 509 -28.21 19.70 15.98
C TYR A 509 -28.96 18.42 16.36
N VAL A 510 -28.27 17.47 17.00
CA VAL A 510 -28.83 16.24 17.55
C VAL A 510 -28.72 16.30 19.08
N PRO A 511 -29.83 16.12 19.82
CA PRO A 511 -29.79 16.09 21.28
C PRO A 511 -29.02 14.89 21.80
N GLY A 512 -28.38 15.05 22.97
CA GLY A 512 -27.63 13.97 23.59
C GLY A 512 -28.50 12.79 24.04
N ALA A 513 -28.03 11.56 23.83
CA ALA A 513 -28.74 10.36 24.25
C ALA A 513 -28.69 10.16 25.78
N GLU A 514 -29.75 9.57 26.35
CA GLU A 514 -29.83 9.30 27.79
C GLU A 514 -29.02 8.06 28.24
N GLN A 515 -28.59 7.22 27.29
CA GLN A 515 -27.91 5.96 27.59
C GLN A 515 -26.64 5.80 26.75
N LYS A 516 -25.64 5.15 27.35
CA LYS A 516 -24.44 4.70 26.65
C LYS A 516 -24.79 3.64 25.61
N GLY A 517 -24.12 3.70 24.45
CA GLY A 517 -24.26 2.72 23.38
C GLY A 517 -25.46 2.94 22.46
N VAL A 518 -26.16 4.07 22.60
CA VAL A 518 -27.08 4.55 21.57
C VAL A 518 -26.26 4.89 20.33
N VAL A 519 -26.71 4.40 19.17
CA VAL A 519 -26.09 4.64 17.87
C VAL A 519 -27.04 5.49 17.04
N ASP A 520 -26.55 6.63 16.57
CA ASP A 520 -27.27 7.50 15.64
C ASP A 520 -26.77 7.30 14.22
N THR A 521 -27.70 7.24 13.27
CA THR A 521 -27.43 7.22 11.83
C THR A 521 -27.82 8.56 11.23
N ILE A 522 -26.84 9.31 10.72
CA ILE A 522 -27.05 10.60 10.05
C ILE A 522 -27.02 10.40 8.54
N THR A 523 -28.00 10.97 7.83
CA THR A 523 -28.01 11.05 6.37
C THR A 523 -28.10 12.50 5.92
N VAL A 524 -27.22 12.93 5.01
CA VAL A 524 -27.21 14.27 4.41
C VAL A 524 -27.29 14.13 2.89
N THR A 525 -28.23 14.82 2.26
CA THR A 525 -28.45 14.78 0.80
C THR A 525 -28.37 16.17 0.21
N ILE A 526 -27.57 16.37 -0.84
CA ILE A 526 -27.64 17.57 -1.67
C ILE A 526 -28.89 17.48 -2.54
N ARG A 527 -29.85 18.39 -2.34
CA ARG A 527 -31.19 18.26 -2.94
C ARG A 527 -31.16 18.30 -4.47
N ASN A 528 -30.29 19.11 -5.07
CA ASN A 528 -30.25 19.30 -6.51
C ASN A 528 -29.58 18.13 -7.26
N SER A 529 -28.57 17.50 -6.66
CA SER A 529 -27.85 16.37 -7.28
C SER A 529 -28.33 15.01 -6.78
N GLY A 530 -29.08 14.94 -5.67
CA GLY A 530 -29.44 13.69 -5.00
C GLY A 530 -28.27 13.01 -4.27
N LEU A 531 -27.08 13.61 -4.33
CA LEU A 531 -25.84 13.10 -3.77
C LEU A 531 -26.00 12.99 -2.25
N THR A 532 -25.86 11.77 -1.73
CA THR A 532 -26.20 11.44 -0.35
C THR A 532 -25.01 10.84 0.37
N ARG A 533 -24.72 11.35 1.58
CA ARG A 533 -23.77 10.77 2.52
C ARG A 533 -24.51 10.27 3.76
N ARG A 534 -24.12 9.09 4.25
CA ARG A 534 -24.61 8.55 5.52
C ARG A 534 -23.43 8.09 6.36
N PHE A 535 -23.50 8.32 7.67
CA PHE A 535 -22.54 7.82 8.65
C PHE A 535 -23.24 7.55 9.98
N THR A 536 -22.59 6.79 10.86
CA THR A 536 -23.07 6.50 12.21
C THR A 536 -22.12 7.06 13.26
N TYR A 537 -22.60 7.27 14.47
CA TYR A 537 -21.77 7.49 15.66
C TYR A 537 -22.46 6.93 16.91
N SER A 538 -21.73 6.74 18.00
CA SER A 538 -22.28 6.19 19.25
C SER A 538 -21.94 7.02 20.46
N PHE A 539 -22.85 7.06 21.44
CA PHE A 539 -22.63 7.74 22.72
C PHE A 539 -21.81 6.87 23.68
N ALA A 540 -20.71 7.41 24.21
CA ALA A 540 -19.72 6.70 25.03
C ALA A 540 -19.97 6.72 26.54
#